data_AF-A0A7Z9Y5U7-F1
#
_entry.id   AF-A0A7Z9Y5U7-F1
#
_cell.length_a   1.000
_cell.length_b   1.000
_cell.length_c   1.000
_cell.angle_alpha   90.00
_cell.angle_beta   90.00
_cell.angle_gamma   90.00
#
_symmetry.space_group_name_H-M   'P 1'
#
loop_
_entity.id
_entity.type
_entity.pdbx_description
1 polymer ?
#
loop_
_entity_poly.entity_id
_entity_poly.type
_entity_poly.pdbx_seq_one_letter_code
_entity_poly.pdbx_strand_id
1 'polypeptide(L)'
;MKKDLVHRIVYLILVFIIPLALLGLINQANIHAANFVVTTTNDGGSGSLRQAVSAANQNPGPDTVTFALASNSHITLTYGTPADYIIITDTLTIDGGTAVSLTISGNNERNIFTIGAGTTVTITDLTLGYGQGRGGAIYNNGGHLTLLRNTFRQNDAGTTPGGAIFNKGGTVILQDSILQENISGYGAGIANDGHLEVSNTTFQNNSGNYGAGILNCKGGSVFITNSYFLNNSATYIGSAIYNRDSTLSLDGCGTENSPSIVNVSHTVFSGNYSGGAGTLLNEGEMNIEMSTIHNNTANHDGGGIANNGTLNLFSTTISSNEAVGNDGGAIQQFSGTITISNSIIENNTAFANGGAIAVQGGSAMIMNSSIVSNTAASAGSILNNGSLSINNSTISGNVAIGANTEDGGGAIKQLQATNNMTITHNTIANNTAPNQTGRDGIWQMDGNSLIQQSIVAGNGTANCTVAGGNWNGQIYNLADDASCPDFTEADPMLAPLGNYGGGTLTHVLLSGSPAVDAGDNMLCPENDQRGEPRPLDGNGDGTAVCDIGAVEINFWSKQVYLPTVMRE
;
A
#
# COMPACT_ATOMS: atom_id res chain seq x y z
N MET A 1 67.08 -1.19 22.62
CA MET A 1 66.65 -0.48 21.39
C MET A 1 65.13 -0.43 21.17
N LYS A 2 64.33 -1.49 21.40
CA LYS A 2 62.86 -1.39 21.20
C LYS A 2 62.08 -0.68 22.33
N LYS A 3 62.59 -0.63 23.57
CA LYS A 3 61.91 0.07 24.70
C LYS A 3 62.06 1.61 24.69
N ASP A 4 63.16 2.13 24.13
CA ASP A 4 63.41 3.59 24.08
C ASP A 4 62.60 4.30 22.99
N LEU A 5 62.24 3.59 21.91
CA LEU A 5 61.42 4.16 20.84
C LEU A 5 59.97 4.38 21.31
N VAL A 6 59.43 3.48 22.13
CA VAL A 6 58.07 3.59 22.69
C VAL A 6 57.98 4.74 23.70
N HIS A 7 59.00 4.94 24.54
CA HIS A 7 59.02 6.08 25.47
C HIS A 7 59.13 7.43 24.74
N ARG A 8 59.91 7.52 23.65
CA ARG A 8 60.03 8.76 22.86
C ARG A 8 58.74 9.10 22.09
N ILE A 9 57.99 8.10 21.61
CA ILE A 9 56.70 8.31 20.94
C ILE A 9 55.64 8.76 21.95
N VAL A 10 55.58 8.15 23.13
CA VAL A 10 54.63 8.55 24.19
C VAL A 10 54.93 9.97 24.70
N TYR A 11 56.21 10.35 24.81
CA TYR A 11 56.60 11.71 25.18
C TYR A 11 56.26 12.75 24.10
N LEU A 12 56.35 12.41 22.81
CA LEU A 12 55.94 13.29 21.70
C LEU A 12 54.42 13.54 21.70
N ILE A 13 53.62 12.52 22.03
CA ILE A 13 52.15 12.62 22.14
C ILE A 13 51.76 13.50 23.34
N LEU A 14 52.41 13.33 24.50
CA LEU A 14 52.11 14.10 25.72
C LEU A 14 52.57 15.55 25.65
N VAL A 15 53.69 15.86 24.98
CA VAL A 15 54.31 17.20 25.02
C VAL A 15 53.95 18.08 23.82
N PHE A 16 53.55 17.52 22.67
CA PHE A 16 53.23 18.32 21.48
C PHE A 16 51.78 18.19 20.99
N ILE A 17 51.11 17.05 21.20
CA ILE A 17 49.74 16.84 20.69
C ILE A 17 48.69 17.34 21.70
N ILE A 18 48.91 17.13 23.00
CA ILE A 18 47.98 17.60 24.04
C ILE A 18 47.90 19.14 24.13
N PRO A 19 49.01 19.90 24.02
CA PRO A 19 48.89 21.36 23.98
C PRO A 19 48.27 21.89 22.68
N LEU A 20 48.43 21.17 21.55
CA LEU A 20 47.73 21.54 20.29
C LEU A 20 46.22 21.29 20.36
N ALA A 21 45.78 20.23 21.06
CA ALA A 21 44.37 20.01 21.35
C ALA A 21 43.81 21.06 22.34
N LEU A 22 44.66 21.64 23.19
CA LEU A 22 44.27 22.71 24.12
C LEU A 22 44.28 24.12 23.49
N LEU A 23 44.97 24.31 22.36
CA LEU A 23 45.00 25.55 21.57
C LEU A 23 43.88 25.65 20.52
N GLY A 24 43.06 24.60 20.38
CA GLY A 24 41.79 24.60 19.64
C GLY A 24 40.56 24.98 20.48
N LEU A 25 40.75 25.37 21.74
CA LEU A 25 39.71 25.89 22.64
C LEU A 25 39.66 27.42 22.58
N ILE A 26 39.36 27.98 21.41
CA ILE A 26 38.99 29.39 21.29
C ILE A 26 37.72 29.44 20.42
N ASN A 27 36.61 29.75 21.09
CA ASN A 27 35.24 29.87 20.59
C ASN A 27 34.48 28.57 20.24
N GLN A 28 34.31 27.67 21.21
CA GLN A 28 32.95 27.12 21.38
C GLN A 28 32.16 28.19 22.12
N ALA A 29 31.49 29.06 21.36
CA ALA A 29 30.38 29.82 21.92
C ALA A 29 29.46 28.80 22.60
N ASN A 30 29.00 29.12 23.82
CA ASN A 30 28.07 28.28 24.56
C ASN A 30 26.92 27.86 23.63
N ILE A 31 26.92 26.60 23.20
CA ILE A 31 25.81 25.99 22.45
C ILE A 31 24.71 25.75 23.47
N HIS A 32 24.09 26.82 23.93
CA HIS A 32 22.89 26.74 24.76
C HIS A 32 21.73 27.08 23.85
N ALA A 33 20.77 26.15 23.73
CA ALA A 33 19.58 26.39 22.94
C ALA A 33 18.85 27.63 23.44
N ALA A 34 18.70 28.64 22.59
CA ALA A 34 17.92 29.82 22.95
C ALA A 34 16.43 29.48 22.87
N ASN A 35 15.64 30.02 23.79
CA ASN A 35 14.20 29.93 23.75
C ASN A 35 13.60 31.30 23.40
N PHE A 36 12.92 31.38 22.26
CA PHE A 36 12.21 32.58 21.80
C PHE A 36 10.72 32.40 22.03
N VAL A 37 10.15 33.19 22.93
CA VAL A 37 8.74 33.05 23.34
C VAL A 37 7.84 33.98 22.52
N VAL A 38 6.86 33.41 21.83
CA VAL A 38 5.78 34.14 21.17
C VAL A 38 4.74 34.56 22.22
N THR A 39 4.46 35.86 22.30
CA THR A 39 3.61 36.46 23.34
C THR A 39 2.43 37.24 22.77
N THR A 40 2.33 37.36 21.45
CA THR A 40 1.19 38.00 20.77
C THR A 40 0.76 37.20 19.54
N THR A 41 -0.51 37.33 19.16
CA THR A 41 -1.09 36.78 17.93
C THR A 41 -0.89 37.68 16.70
N ASN A 42 -0.31 38.87 16.88
CA ASN A 42 0.03 39.75 15.78
C ASN A 42 1.08 39.09 14.88
N ASP A 43 0.95 39.23 13.56
CA ASP A 43 1.90 38.71 12.57
C ASP A 43 3.30 39.33 12.74
N GLY A 44 3.36 40.66 12.87
CA GLY A 44 4.59 41.44 13.01
C GLY A 44 4.75 42.12 14.37
N GLY A 45 5.98 42.56 14.63
CA GLY A 45 6.34 43.33 15.82
C GLY A 45 6.88 42.48 16.97
N SER A 46 7.16 43.15 18.09
CA SER A 46 7.71 42.50 19.29
C SER A 46 6.76 41.43 19.83
N GLY A 47 7.30 40.25 20.11
CA GLY A 47 6.58 39.09 20.62
C GLY A 47 5.90 38.22 19.55
N SER A 48 6.00 38.54 18.26
CA SER A 48 5.36 37.75 17.20
C SER A 48 6.14 36.49 16.83
N LEU A 49 5.43 35.53 16.22
CA LEU A 49 6.07 34.33 15.63
C LEU A 49 7.15 34.72 14.61
N ARG A 50 6.87 35.70 13.76
CA ARG A 50 7.80 36.16 12.72
C ARG A 50 9.10 36.71 13.31
N GLN A 51 8.99 37.48 14.40
CA GLN A 51 10.15 37.97 15.13
C GLN A 51 10.92 36.81 15.79
N ALA A 52 10.22 35.88 16.44
CA ALA A 52 10.84 34.75 17.14
C ALA A 52 11.65 33.86 16.19
N VAL A 53 11.09 33.49 15.03
CA VAL A 53 11.80 32.71 14.01
C VAL A 53 12.97 33.49 13.40
N SER A 54 12.80 34.79 13.14
CA SER A 54 13.88 35.64 12.63
C SER A 54 15.05 35.75 13.62
N ALA A 55 14.77 35.77 14.93
CA ALA A 55 15.79 35.79 15.97
C ALA A 55 16.51 34.44 16.08
N ALA A 56 15.78 33.32 15.99
CA ALA A 56 16.37 31.98 15.96
C ALA A 56 17.28 31.79 14.74
N ASN A 57 16.86 32.18 13.54
CA ASN A 57 17.71 32.12 12.34
C ASN A 57 19.02 32.93 12.45
N GLN A 58 19.06 33.93 13.34
CA GLN A 58 20.24 34.77 13.58
C GLN A 58 21.12 34.26 14.73
N ASN A 59 20.69 33.21 15.44
CA ASN A 59 21.38 32.65 16.59
C ASN A 59 21.90 31.23 16.28
N PRO A 60 23.18 31.09 15.90
CA PRO A 60 23.71 29.81 15.42
C PRO A 60 23.53 28.65 16.40
N GLY A 61 22.89 27.59 15.92
CA GLY A 61 22.76 26.32 16.63
C GLY A 61 21.31 25.92 16.88
N PRO A 62 21.08 24.85 17.67
CA PRO A 62 19.72 24.39 17.95
C PRO A 62 18.97 25.37 18.84
N ASP A 63 17.84 25.89 18.37
CA ASP A 63 16.98 26.81 19.11
C ASP A 63 15.57 26.27 19.30
N THR A 64 14.78 26.93 20.15
CA THR A 64 13.38 26.62 20.39
C THR A 64 12.51 27.87 20.33
N VAL A 65 11.35 27.76 19.69
CA VAL A 65 10.25 28.71 19.75
C VAL A 65 9.11 28.09 20.54
N THR A 66 8.64 28.79 21.57
CA THR A 66 7.49 28.38 22.41
C THR A 66 6.43 29.48 22.45
N PHE A 67 5.23 29.16 22.95
CA PHE A 67 4.11 30.09 22.97
C PHE A 67 3.62 30.37 24.40
N ALA A 68 3.56 31.65 24.77
CA ALA A 68 2.91 32.16 25.97
C ALA A 68 1.62 32.89 25.56
N LEU A 69 0.72 32.15 24.94
CA LEU A 69 -0.58 32.63 24.44
C LEU A 69 -1.74 31.94 25.18
N ALA A 70 -2.95 32.49 25.04
CA ALA A 70 -4.14 31.83 25.55
C ALA A 70 -4.45 30.55 24.74
N SER A 71 -5.07 29.55 25.37
CA SER A 71 -5.58 28.37 24.66
C SER A 71 -6.52 28.76 23.52
N ASN A 72 -6.46 28.05 22.39
CA ASN A 72 -7.23 28.34 21.16
C ASN A 72 -6.85 29.66 20.48
N SER A 73 -5.66 30.21 20.77
CA SER A 73 -5.16 31.38 20.04
C SER A 73 -5.00 31.08 18.54
N HIS A 74 -5.12 32.13 17.74
CA HIS A 74 -5.01 32.06 16.29
C HIS A 74 -4.04 33.14 15.81
N ILE A 75 -2.94 32.72 15.17
CA ILE A 75 -1.98 33.60 14.51
C ILE A 75 -2.33 33.60 13.02
N THR A 76 -2.73 34.75 12.49
CA THR A 76 -3.00 34.92 11.05
C THR A 76 -1.84 35.67 10.41
N LEU A 77 -1.14 35.02 9.48
CA LEU A 77 -0.03 35.62 8.75
C LEU A 77 -0.55 36.52 7.62
N THR A 78 0.11 37.65 7.38
CA THR A 78 -0.24 38.59 6.30
C THR A 78 0.95 38.79 5.38
N TYR A 79 0.71 38.87 4.07
CA TYR A 79 1.79 38.95 3.08
C TYR A 79 1.66 40.21 2.24
N GLY A 80 2.37 41.27 2.65
CA GLY A 80 2.42 42.55 1.91
C GLY A 80 3.47 42.59 0.80
N THR A 81 4.52 41.77 0.90
CA THR A 81 5.64 41.68 -0.05
C THR A 81 6.16 40.24 -0.21
N PRO A 82 6.90 39.91 -1.29
CA PRO A 82 7.52 38.59 -1.45
C PRO A 82 8.58 38.23 -0.39
N ALA A 83 9.04 39.16 0.46
CA ALA A 83 9.97 38.87 1.57
C ALA A 83 9.24 38.36 2.84
N ASP A 84 7.91 38.26 2.79
CA ASP A 84 7.08 37.97 3.96
C ASP A 84 6.95 36.46 4.28
N TYR A 85 7.73 35.58 3.64
CA TYR A 85 7.82 34.16 4.03
C TYR A 85 8.52 33.98 5.39
N ILE A 86 7.98 33.08 6.22
CA ILE A 86 8.72 32.54 7.35
C ILE A 86 9.62 31.42 6.83
N ILE A 87 10.86 31.78 6.50
CA ILE A 87 11.89 30.84 6.06
C ILE A 87 12.71 30.45 7.28
N ILE A 88 12.84 29.16 7.57
CA ILE A 88 13.66 28.63 8.65
C ILE A 88 14.99 28.16 8.05
N THR A 89 16.09 28.73 8.52
CA THR A 89 17.45 28.49 7.98
C THR A 89 18.46 28.01 9.02
N ASP A 90 18.04 27.90 10.27
CA ASP A 90 18.84 27.29 11.34
C ASP A 90 18.06 26.17 12.04
N THR A 91 18.78 25.36 12.82
CA THR A 91 18.21 24.23 13.55
C THR A 91 17.18 24.72 14.55
N LEU A 92 15.91 24.35 14.38
CA LEU A 92 14.82 24.94 15.15
C LEU A 92 13.77 23.92 15.58
N THR A 93 13.38 23.98 16.85
CA THR A 93 12.16 23.36 17.36
C THR A 93 11.07 24.42 17.54
N ILE A 94 9.88 24.21 16.97
CA ILE A 94 8.70 25.03 17.22
C ILE A 94 7.70 24.16 17.98
N ASP A 95 7.51 24.45 19.27
CA ASP A 95 6.66 23.66 20.16
C ASP A 95 5.40 24.46 20.52
N GLY A 96 4.25 24.02 20.01
CA GLY A 96 2.93 24.57 20.30
C GLY A 96 2.50 24.37 21.76
N GLY A 97 3.06 23.37 22.44
CA GLY A 97 2.70 22.94 23.78
C GLY A 97 1.39 22.15 23.80
N THR A 98 1.43 20.90 24.26
CA THR A 98 0.27 19.98 24.31
C THR A 98 -0.98 20.49 25.05
N ALA A 99 -0.84 21.49 25.92
CA ALA A 99 -1.96 22.11 26.65
C ALA A 99 -2.67 23.22 25.85
N VAL A 100 -2.13 23.62 24.70
CA VAL A 100 -2.57 24.76 23.92
C VAL A 100 -2.94 24.28 22.51
N SER A 101 -4.22 24.25 22.21
CA SER A 101 -4.66 24.21 20.81
C SER A 101 -4.30 25.56 20.18
N LEU A 102 -3.26 25.61 19.34
CA LEU A 102 -2.80 26.81 18.68
C LEU A 102 -2.91 26.64 17.16
N THR A 103 -3.57 27.59 16.49
CA THR A 103 -3.62 27.61 15.03
C THR A 103 -2.70 28.70 14.47
N ILE A 104 -1.89 28.33 13.48
CA ILE A 104 -1.17 29.26 12.62
C ILE A 104 -1.80 29.16 11.23
N SER A 105 -2.27 30.32 10.73
CA SER A 105 -3.01 30.43 9.48
C SER A 105 -2.20 31.16 8.42
N GLY A 106 -2.10 30.57 7.23
CA GLY A 106 -1.52 31.22 6.04
C GLY A 106 -2.47 32.22 5.36
N ASN A 107 -3.63 32.49 5.98
CA ASN A 107 -4.63 33.47 5.55
C ASN A 107 -5.16 33.31 4.12
N ASN A 108 -5.11 32.10 3.56
CA ASN A 108 -5.40 31.79 2.17
C ASN A 108 -4.56 32.63 1.17
N GLU A 109 -3.34 32.98 1.53
CA GLU A 109 -2.46 33.80 0.69
C GLU A 109 -1.18 33.08 0.28
N ARG A 110 -0.51 32.41 1.23
CA ARG A 110 0.80 31.77 1.03
C ARG A 110 0.99 30.58 1.97
N ASN A 111 2.14 29.91 1.81
CA ASN A 111 2.56 28.88 2.74
C ASN A 111 3.07 29.47 4.06
N ILE A 112 2.85 28.72 5.13
CA ILE A 112 3.16 29.14 6.50
C ILE A 112 4.68 29.11 6.71
N PHE A 113 5.29 27.96 6.46
CA PHE A 113 6.73 27.75 6.65
C PHE A 113 7.41 27.28 5.37
N THR A 114 8.63 27.79 5.16
CA THR A 114 9.59 27.24 4.20
C THR A 114 10.81 26.75 4.95
N ILE A 115 11.20 25.49 4.75
CA ILE A 115 12.38 24.90 5.39
C ILE A 115 13.56 24.97 4.42
N GLY A 116 14.67 25.56 4.86
CA GLY A 116 15.89 25.69 4.09
C GLY A 116 16.59 24.36 3.84
N ALA A 117 17.36 24.29 2.75
CA ALA A 117 18.14 23.10 2.41
C ALA A 117 19.14 22.75 3.53
N GLY A 118 19.23 21.47 3.89
CA GLY A 118 20.10 20.98 4.96
C GLY A 118 19.73 21.45 6.37
N THR A 119 18.63 22.18 6.54
CA THR A 119 18.18 22.68 7.86
C THR A 119 17.38 21.60 8.59
N THR A 120 17.65 21.41 9.90
CA THR A 120 16.90 20.46 10.74
C THR A 120 15.81 21.20 11.51
N VAL A 121 14.55 20.82 11.33
CA VAL A 121 13.42 21.49 11.97
C VAL A 121 12.50 20.46 12.60
N THR A 122 12.06 20.73 13.82
CA THR A 122 10.98 19.97 14.48
C THR A 122 9.81 20.90 14.75
N ILE A 123 8.60 20.48 14.40
CA ILE A 123 7.37 21.22 14.71
C ILE A 123 6.42 20.28 15.45
N THR A 124 5.93 20.70 16.61
CA THR A 124 5.06 19.87 17.44
C THR A 124 3.81 20.61 17.91
N ASP A 125 2.70 19.87 18.02
CA ASP A 125 1.49 20.31 18.74
C ASP A 125 0.83 21.57 18.15
N LEU A 126 0.85 21.73 16.83
CA LEU A 126 0.24 22.87 16.14
C LEU A 126 -0.86 22.46 15.18
N THR A 127 -1.83 23.36 14.99
CA THR A 127 -2.72 23.36 13.83
C THR A 127 -2.18 24.32 12.78
N LEU A 128 -1.87 23.81 11.59
CA LEU A 128 -1.36 24.57 10.45
C LEU A 128 -2.40 24.54 9.33
N GLY A 129 -3.01 25.69 9.02
CA GLY A 129 -4.16 25.70 8.12
C GLY A 129 -4.30 26.95 7.27
N TYR A 130 -5.23 26.89 6.32
CA TYR A 130 -5.51 27.99 5.38
C TYR A 130 -4.26 28.51 4.68
N GLY A 131 -3.28 27.65 4.45
CA GLY A 131 -2.10 27.95 3.68
C GLY A 131 -2.35 27.75 2.18
N GLN A 132 -1.61 28.48 1.35
CA GLN A 132 -1.72 28.46 -0.11
C GLN A 132 -0.38 28.35 -0.82
N GLY A 133 -0.38 28.06 -2.12
CA GLY A 133 0.84 27.87 -2.90
C GLY A 133 1.58 26.57 -2.57
N ARG A 134 2.84 26.45 -2.99
CA ARG A 134 3.61 25.20 -2.86
C ARG A 134 3.68 24.73 -1.42
N GLY A 135 3.26 23.50 -1.19
CA GLY A 135 3.20 22.91 0.13
C GLY A 135 2.05 23.39 1.00
N GLY A 136 1.24 24.38 0.57
CA GLY A 136 0.12 24.99 1.29
C GLY A 136 0.42 25.38 2.73
N ALA A 137 0.59 24.47 3.70
CA ALA A 137 1.18 24.82 4.99
C ALA A 137 2.71 24.86 4.95
N ILE A 138 3.38 23.79 4.50
CA ILE A 138 4.84 23.67 4.59
C ILE A 138 5.49 23.31 3.25
N TYR A 139 6.44 24.12 2.83
CA TYR A 139 7.36 23.80 1.74
C TYR A 139 8.72 23.39 2.30
N ASN A 140 9.05 22.10 2.27
CA ASN A 140 10.36 21.59 2.66
C ASN A 140 11.30 21.56 1.46
N ASN A 141 12.24 22.50 1.38
CA ASN A 141 13.13 22.66 0.23
C ASN A 141 14.51 22.05 0.51
N GLY A 142 14.55 20.72 0.66
CA GLY A 142 15.77 19.96 0.94
C GLY A 142 16.20 19.93 2.41
N GLY A 143 15.32 20.30 3.35
CA GLY A 143 15.57 20.21 4.79
C GLY A 143 15.22 18.85 5.39
N HIS A 144 15.53 18.66 6.67
CA HIS A 144 15.13 17.53 7.51
C HIS A 144 14.05 17.98 8.49
N LEU A 145 12.81 17.63 8.21
CA LEU A 145 11.63 18.10 8.93
C LEU A 145 10.98 16.97 9.73
N THR A 146 10.87 17.13 11.04
CA THR A 146 10.09 16.25 11.92
C THR A 146 8.81 16.96 12.35
N LEU A 147 7.67 16.29 12.16
CA LEU A 147 6.33 16.77 12.47
C LEU A 147 5.67 15.78 13.43
N LEU A 148 5.36 16.23 14.64
CA LEU A 148 4.78 15.38 15.68
C LEU A 148 3.51 16.00 16.26
N ARG A 149 2.40 15.24 16.26
CA ARG A 149 1.10 15.69 16.80
C ARG A 149 0.59 16.99 16.19
N ASN A 150 0.74 17.16 14.89
CA ASN A 150 0.26 18.33 14.18
C ASN A 150 -1.05 18.04 13.44
N THR A 151 -1.87 19.07 13.26
CA THR A 151 -3.05 19.04 12.38
C THR A 151 -2.84 19.98 11.20
N PHE A 152 -2.87 19.44 9.98
CA PHE A 152 -2.86 20.20 8.74
C PHE A 152 -4.27 20.24 8.17
N ARG A 153 -4.88 21.42 8.11
CA ARG A 153 -6.28 21.53 7.66
C ARG A 153 -6.56 22.67 6.71
N GLN A 154 -7.40 22.41 5.71
CA GLN A 154 -7.91 23.43 4.79
C GLN A 154 -6.78 24.23 4.12
N ASN A 155 -5.65 23.59 3.88
CA ASN A 155 -4.59 24.17 3.06
C ASN A 155 -4.90 23.83 1.60
N ASP A 156 -4.72 24.79 0.71
CA ASP A 156 -5.09 24.68 -0.69
C ASP A 156 -3.96 25.20 -1.57
N ALA A 157 -3.23 24.29 -2.22
CA ALA A 157 -2.13 24.66 -3.10
C ALA A 157 -2.58 24.93 -4.55
N GLY A 158 -3.90 24.93 -4.81
CA GLY A 158 -4.47 25.06 -6.14
C GLY A 158 -3.91 24.00 -7.08
N THR A 159 -3.17 24.41 -8.12
CA THR A 159 -2.54 23.48 -9.07
C THR A 159 -1.07 23.18 -8.77
N THR A 160 -0.53 23.67 -7.64
CA THR A 160 0.87 23.46 -7.27
C THR A 160 1.03 22.29 -6.29
N PRO A 161 2.20 21.63 -6.22
CA PRO A 161 2.38 20.44 -5.39
C PRO A 161 2.24 20.69 -3.90
N GLY A 162 1.64 19.71 -3.21
CA GLY A 162 1.53 19.64 -1.75
C GLY A 162 0.45 20.58 -1.23
N GLY A 163 -0.76 20.08 -1.00
CA GLY A 163 -1.82 20.89 -0.39
C GLY A 163 -1.50 21.20 1.07
N ALA A 164 -1.02 20.24 1.87
CA ALA A 164 -0.54 20.51 3.22
C ALA A 164 0.98 20.49 3.35
N ILE A 165 1.69 19.64 2.59
CA ILE A 165 3.14 19.58 2.62
C ILE A 165 3.67 19.29 1.22
N PHE A 166 4.71 20.02 0.80
CA PHE A 166 5.53 19.62 -0.33
C PHE A 166 6.96 19.36 0.15
N ASN A 167 7.37 18.10 0.10
CA ASN A 167 8.74 17.67 0.37
C ASN A 167 9.54 17.63 -0.92
N LYS A 168 10.37 18.63 -1.17
CA LYS A 168 11.20 18.73 -2.38
C LYS A 168 12.64 18.34 -2.07
N GLY A 169 13.00 17.09 -2.36
CA GLY A 169 14.36 16.56 -2.18
C GLY A 169 14.84 16.49 -0.72
N GLY A 170 13.97 16.71 0.26
CA GLY A 170 14.29 16.68 1.69
C GLY A 170 13.83 15.38 2.36
N THR A 171 13.90 15.38 3.69
CA THR A 171 13.31 14.35 4.55
C THR A 171 12.15 14.93 5.33
N VAL A 172 11.01 14.24 5.36
CA VAL A 172 9.89 14.51 6.25
C VAL A 172 9.59 13.27 7.08
N ILE A 173 9.59 13.42 8.41
CA ILE A 173 9.12 12.41 9.36
C ILE A 173 7.82 12.96 9.97
N LEU A 174 6.71 12.24 9.80
CA LEU A 174 5.37 12.67 10.19
C LEU A 174 4.74 11.64 11.12
N GLN A 175 4.45 12.03 12.35
CA GLN A 175 4.02 11.12 13.41
C GLN A 175 2.83 11.68 14.18
N ASP A 176 1.90 10.79 14.54
CA ASP A 176 0.74 11.09 15.39
C ASP A 176 -0.08 12.30 14.90
N SER A 177 -0.14 12.51 13.59
CA SER A 177 -0.64 13.75 12.98
C SER A 177 -1.90 13.52 12.15
N ILE A 178 -2.58 14.61 11.78
CA ILE A 178 -3.79 14.58 10.95
C ILE A 178 -3.62 15.54 9.78
N LEU A 179 -3.85 15.04 8.57
CA LEU A 179 -3.94 15.84 7.34
C LEU A 179 -5.36 15.74 6.82
N GLN A 180 -6.13 16.82 6.97
CA GLN A 180 -7.54 16.82 6.62
C GLN A 180 -7.98 17.98 5.74
N GLU A 181 -8.90 17.70 4.82
CA GLU A 181 -9.55 18.74 3.99
C GLU A 181 -8.55 19.62 3.23
N ASN A 182 -7.38 19.07 2.87
CA ASN A 182 -6.40 19.80 2.08
C ASN A 182 -6.67 19.60 0.60
N ILE A 183 -6.31 20.60 -0.20
CA ILE A 183 -6.63 20.66 -1.63
C ILE A 183 -5.34 20.90 -2.43
N SER A 184 -5.16 20.12 -3.50
CA SER A 184 -4.10 20.38 -4.50
C SER A 184 -4.32 19.56 -5.75
N GLY A 185 -3.93 20.08 -6.91
CA GLY A 185 -3.78 19.29 -8.12
C GLY A 185 -2.83 18.11 -7.96
N TYR A 186 -1.81 18.20 -7.10
CA TYR A 186 -0.75 17.19 -6.97
C TYR A 186 -0.39 16.98 -5.50
N GLY A 187 -0.83 15.88 -4.89
CA GLY A 187 -0.49 15.59 -3.49
C GLY A 187 -1.25 16.49 -2.52
N ALA A 188 -2.58 16.36 -2.41
CA ALA A 188 -3.39 17.29 -1.60
C ALA A 188 -3.05 17.22 -0.10
N GLY A 189 -2.84 16.02 0.45
CA GLY A 189 -2.10 15.89 1.70
C GLY A 189 -0.63 16.24 1.49
N ILE A 190 0.08 15.37 0.79
CA ILE A 190 1.53 15.51 0.60
C ILE A 190 1.93 15.26 -0.86
N ALA A 191 2.77 16.14 -1.40
CA ALA A 191 3.62 15.80 -2.54
C ALA A 191 5.03 15.48 -2.03
N ASN A 192 5.58 14.33 -2.42
CA ASN A 192 6.88 13.86 -1.98
C ASN A 192 7.83 13.63 -3.16
N ASP A 193 8.92 14.38 -3.19
CA ASP A 193 10.04 14.30 -4.14
C ASP A 193 11.36 14.03 -3.38
N GLY A 194 11.26 13.42 -2.20
CA GLY A 194 12.38 13.09 -1.33
C GLY A 194 12.07 11.86 -0.49
N HIS A 195 12.46 11.88 0.77
CA HIS A 195 12.15 10.80 1.74
C HIS A 195 11.01 11.20 2.66
N LEU A 196 10.00 10.34 2.79
CA LEU A 196 8.85 10.54 3.65
C LEU A 196 8.62 9.30 4.54
N GLU A 197 8.63 9.51 5.85
CA GLU A 197 8.20 8.53 6.84
C GLU A 197 6.91 8.99 7.50
N VAL A 198 5.93 8.09 7.58
CA VAL A 198 4.60 8.35 8.14
C VAL A 198 4.27 7.26 9.15
N SER A 199 3.92 7.66 10.37
CA SER A 199 3.39 6.73 11.38
C SER A 199 2.21 7.32 12.16
N ASN A 200 1.27 6.46 12.55
CA ASN A 200 0.12 6.83 13.40
C ASN A 200 -0.63 8.07 12.90
N THR A 201 -0.73 8.23 11.58
CA THR A 201 -1.21 9.47 10.97
C THR A 201 -2.47 9.21 10.16
N THR A 202 -3.38 10.18 10.16
CA THR A 202 -4.63 10.11 9.38
C THR A 202 -4.62 11.12 8.24
N PHE A 203 -4.84 10.65 7.01
CA PHE A 203 -5.11 11.44 5.81
C PHE A 203 -6.60 11.32 5.51
N GLN A 204 -7.37 12.38 5.76
CA GLN A 204 -8.83 12.32 5.60
C GLN A 204 -9.43 13.45 4.77
N ASN A 205 -10.38 13.12 3.90
CA ASN A 205 -11.12 14.12 3.10
C ASN A 205 -10.21 15.06 2.31
N ASN A 206 -8.99 14.65 1.95
CA ASN A 206 -8.13 15.45 1.09
C ASN A 206 -8.62 15.31 -0.36
N SER A 207 -8.61 16.40 -1.10
CA SER A 207 -9.18 16.46 -2.44
C SER A 207 -8.15 16.97 -3.45
N GLY A 208 -7.93 16.22 -4.51
CA GLY A 208 -6.97 16.62 -5.53
C GLY A 208 -7.24 16.09 -6.92
N ASN A 209 -6.30 16.26 -7.83
CA ASN A 209 -6.38 15.64 -9.15
C ASN A 209 -5.58 14.32 -9.18
N TYR A 210 -4.41 14.32 -8.53
CA TYR A 210 -3.45 13.21 -8.51
C TYR A 210 -2.91 13.03 -7.10
N GLY A 211 -3.03 11.82 -6.52
CA GLY A 211 -2.43 11.56 -5.20
C GLY A 211 -3.08 12.36 -4.08
N ALA A 212 -4.40 12.34 -3.92
CA ALA A 212 -5.07 13.27 -2.99
C ALA A 212 -4.60 13.10 -1.54
N GLY A 213 -4.34 11.88 -1.06
CA GLY A 213 -3.57 11.65 0.16
C GLY A 213 -2.10 11.97 -0.06
N ILE A 214 -1.41 11.14 -0.85
CA ILE A 214 0.01 11.30 -1.18
C ILE A 214 0.24 11.15 -2.69
N LEU A 215 0.96 12.11 -3.26
CA LEU A 215 1.66 11.92 -4.53
C LEU A 215 3.15 11.67 -4.26
N ASN A 216 3.63 10.47 -4.55
CA ASN A 216 5.06 10.16 -4.55
C ASN A 216 5.63 10.35 -5.95
N CYS A 217 6.54 11.30 -6.09
CA CYS A 217 7.22 11.64 -7.31
C CYS A 217 8.28 10.60 -7.69
N LYS A 218 8.73 10.65 -8.94
CA LYS A 218 9.85 9.82 -9.40
C LYS A 218 11.09 10.05 -8.54
N GLY A 219 11.69 8.97 -8.05
CA GLY A 219 12.83 8.97 -7.12
C GLY A 219 12.48 9.26 -5.66
N GLY A 220 11.21 9.55 -5.35
CA GLY A 220 10.72 9.68 -3.98
C GLY A 220 10.57 8.32 -3.30
N SER A 221 10.80 8.30 -1.99
CA SER A 221 10.58 7.13 -1.13
C SER A 221 9.57 7.46 -0.04
N VAL A 222 8.60 6.57 0.16
CA VAL A 222 7.56 6.70 1.19
C VAL A 222 7.50 5.43 2.02
N PHE A 223 7.49 5.58 3.34
CA PHE A 223 7.32 4.50 4.32
C PHE A 223 6.14 4.85 5.22
N ILE A 224 5.11 4.00 5.24
CA ILE A 224 3.86 4.25 5.97
C ILE A 224 3.60 3.09 6.93
N THR A 225 3.33 3.42 8.19
CA THR A 225 2.97 2.43 9.21
C THR A 225 1.80 2.89 10.06
N ASN A 226 0.93 1.97 10.48
CA ASN A 226 -0.12 2.24 11.47
C ASN A 226 -0.99 3.47 11.16
N SER A 227 -1.31 3.68 9.88
CA SER A 227 -1.92 4.94 9.41
C SER A 227 -3.26 4.69 8.71
N TYR A 228 -3.97 5.79 8.42
CA TYR A 228 -5.32 5.75 7.85
C TYR A 228 -5.44 6.71 6.68
N PHE A 229 -5.97 6.22 5.55
CA PHE A 229 -6.32 7.02 4.37
C PHE A 229 -7.83 6.90 4.17
N LEU A 230 -8.56 7.93 4.59
CA LEU A 230 -10.01 7.90 4.71
C LEU A 230 -10.67 8.93 3.79
N ASN A 231 -11.54 8.48 2.90
CA ASN A 231 -12.39 9.38 2.09
C ASN A 231 -11.59 10.43 1.29
N ASN A 232 -10.37 10.12 0.87
CA ASN A 232 -9.62 11.01 0.00
C ASN A 232 -10.18 10.89 -1.43
N SER A 233 -10.25 12.01 -2.14
CA SER A 233 -10.89 12.10 -3.45
C SER A 233 -9.95 12.66 -4.49
N ALA A 234 -9.70 11.91 -5.56
CA ALA A 234 -8.98 12.40 -6.73
C ALA A 234 -9.92 12.54 -7.94
N THR A 235 -9.87 13.68 -8.62
CA THR A 235 -10.56 13.88 -9.90
C THR A 235 -10.09 12.88 -10.96
N TYR A 236 -8.80 12.51 -10.95
CA TYR A 236 -8.24 11.60 -11.94
C TYR A 236 -7.77 10.28 -11.33
N ILE A 237 -6.68 10.23 -10.56
CA ILE A 237 -6.08 8.93 -10.20
C ILE A 237 -5.37 8.95 -8.85
N GLY A 238 -5.27 7.76 -8.24
CA GLY A 238 -4.52 7.52 -7.00
C GLY A 238 -5.00 8.39 -5.84
N SER A 239 -6.29 8.38 -5.55
CA SER A 239 -6.87 9.23 -4.50
C SER A 239 -6.25 9.06 -3.12
N ALA A 240 -5.94 7.84 -2.70
CA ALA A 240 -5.17 7.61 -1.48
C ALA A 240 -3.68 7.86 -1.73
N ILE A 241 -3.08 7.10 -2.64
CA ILE A 241 -1.66 7.20 -2.99
C ILE A 241 -1.50 7.06 -4.49
N TYR A 242 -0.70 7.93 -5.08
CA TYR A 242 -0.15 7.75 -6.40
C TYR A 242 1.38 7.64 -6.31
N ASN A 243 1.89 6.42 -6.52
CA ASN A 243 3.31 6.16 -6.69
C ASN A 243 3.70 6.32 -8.17
N ARG A 244 4.25 7.47 -8.52
CA ARG A 244 4.51 7.85 -9.90
C ARG A 244 5.95 7.58 -10.29
N ASP A 245 6.18 6.93 -11.43
CA ASP A 245 7.54 6.65 -11.94
C ASP A 245 7.81 7.23 -13.34
N SER A 246 7.03 8.24 -13.72
CA SER A 246 7.18 8.93 -15.00
C SER A 246 8.25 10.03 -14.97
N THR A 247 9.03 10.13 -16.04
CA THR A 247 10.08 11.13 -16.25
C THR A 247 9.56 12.52 -16.66
N LEU A 248 8.25 12.64 -16.97
CA LEU A 248 7.65 13.95 -17.22
C LEU A 248 7.59 14.72 -15.90
N SER A 249 8.20 15.92 -15.83
CA SER A 249 8.12 16.73 -14.61
C SER A 249 6.71 17.31 -14.43
N LEU A 250 6.16 17.14 -13.22
CA LEU A 250 4.90 17.77 -12.81
C LEU A 250 5.23 18.92 -11.86
N ASP A 251 5.35 20.13 -12.40
CA ASP A 251 5.55 21.37 -11.62
C ASP A 251 6.66 21.28 -10.54
N GLY A 252 7.78 20.62 -10.85
CA GLY A 252 8.93 20.46 -9.94
C GLY A 252 8.93 19.18 -9.09
N CYS A 253 8.02 18.24 -9.35
CA CYS A 253 8.03 16.84 -8.90
C CYS A 253 8.70 15.96 -9.96
N GLY A 254 9.60 15.05 -9.56
CA GLY A 254 10.15 13.97 -10.39
C GLY A 254 11.38 14.34 -11.22
N THR A 255 12.37 15.03 -10.64
CA THR A 255 13.63 15.35 -11.34
C THR A 255 14.71 14.26 -11.22
N GLU A 256 14.48 13.25 -10.38
CA GLU A 256 15.44 12.18 -10.09
C GLU A 256 15.32 11.00 -11.07
N ASN A 257 16.42 10.28 -11.27
CA ASN A 257 16.47 9.12 -12.16
C ASN A 257 16.16 7.77 -11.47
N SER A 258 16.10 7.76 -10.14
CA SER A 258 15.77 6.56 -9.37
C SER A 258 14.28 6.21 -9.50
N PRO A 259 13.91 4.92 -9.39
CA PRO A 259 12.51 4.53 -9.31
C PRO A 259 11.86 5.06 -8.03
N SER A 260 10.56 5.28 -8.06
CA SER A 260 9.76 5.64 -6.88
C SER A 260 9.34 4.40 -6.10
N ILE A 261 9.42 4.48 -4.77
CA ILE A 261 9.16 3.35 -3.87
C ILE A 261 8.15 3.76 -2.80
N VAL A 262 7.14 2.92 -2.58
CA VAL A 262 6.16 3.05 -1.50
C VAL A 262 6.10 1.75 -0.71
N ASN A 263 6.41 1.81 0.59
CA ASN A 263 6.28 0.68 1.52
C ASN A 263 5.19 1.00 2.55
N VAL A 264 4.23 0.10 2.72
CA VAL A 264 3.08 0.29 3.59
C VAL A 264 2.90 -0.93 4.49
N SER A 265 2.76 -0.70 5.79
CA SER A 265 2.35 -1.74 6.73
C SER A 265 1.28 -1.29 7.72
N HIS A 266 0.43 -2.21 8.18
CA HIS A 266 -0.57 -1.96 9.22
C HIS A 266 -1.45 -0.73 8.94
N THR A 267 -1.80 -0.51 7.68
CA THR A 267 -2.48 0.72 7.24
C THR A 267 -3.85 0.39 6.66
N VAL A 268 -4.81 1.29 6.87
CA VAL A 268 -6.17 1.16 6.35
C VAL A 268 -6.43 2.20 5.27
N PHE A 269 -6.88 1.74 4.10
CA PHE A 269 -7.36 2.56 3.00
C PHE A 269 -8.87 2.34 2.86
N SER A 270 -9.67 3.34 3.24
CA SER A 270 -11.13 3.22 3.25
C SER A 270 -11.86 4.41 2.63
N GLY A 271 -12.89 4.14 1.83
CA GLY A 271 -13.80 5.17 1.32
C GLY A 271 -13.16 6.11 0.31
N ASN A 272 -11.95 5.82 -0.17
CA ASN A 272 -11.27 6.69 -1.12
C ASN A 272 -11.95 6.59 -2.49
N TYR A 273 -11.92 7.68 -3.25
CA TYR A 273 -12.62 7.80 -4.52
C TYR A 273 -11.69 8.36 -5.60
N SER A 274 -11.51 7.63 -6.71
CA SER A 274 -10.79 8.10 -7.89
C SER A 274 -11.74 8.24 -9.07
N GLY A 275 -11.77 9.41 -9.71
CA GLY A 275 -12.53 9.65 -10.94
C GLY A 275 -12.01 8.88 -12.18
N GLY A 276 -10.84 8.26 -12.08
CA GLY A 276 -10.20 7.38 -13.05
C GLY A 276 -9.82 6.05 -12.42
N ALA A 277 -8.59 5.57 -12.65
CA ALA A 277 -8.11 4.27 -12.19
C ALA A 277 -7.42 4.33 -10.82
N GLY A 278 -7.62 3.28 -9.99
CA GLY A 278 -6.89 3.06 -8.74
C GLY A 278 -7.15 4.11 -7.67
N THR A 279 -7.59 3.72 -6.48
CA THR A 279 -7.41 4.60 -5.31
C THR A 279 -5.98 4.55 -4.80
N LEU A 280 -5.33 3.41 -4.99
CA LEU A 280 -3.88 3.24 -4.98
C LEU A 280 -3.42 3.05 -6.43
N LEU A 281 -2.60 3.96 -6.96
CA LEU A 281 -2.01 3.82 -8.29
C LEU A 281 -0.50 3.62 -8.17
N ASN A 282 0.00 2.55 -8.78
CA ASN A 282 1.43 2.23 -8.78
C ASN A 282 2.01 2.19 -10.20
N GLU A 283 2.99 3.05 -10.46
CA GLU A 283 3.85 3.01 -11.64
C GLU A 283 5.30 2.61 -11.30
N GLY A 284 5.69 2.69 -10.03
CA GLY A 284 7.01 2.31 -9.52
C GLY A 284 6.97 0.99 -8.75
N GLU A 285 7.61 0.94 -7.59
CA GLU A 285 7.55 -0.19 -6.65
C GLU A 285 6.61 0.11 -5.48
N MET A 286 5.63 -0.76 -5.24
CA MET A 286 4.71 -0.66 -4.11
C MET A 286 4.65 -1.99 -3.36
N ASN A 287 5.03 -1.95 -2.08
CA ASN A 287 4.99 -3.09 -1.17
C ASN A 287 3.95 -2.79 -0.08
N ILE A 288 2.93 -3.66 0.06
CA ILE A 288 1.87 -3.51 1.05
C ILE A 288 1.76 -4.80 1.86
N GLU A 289 1.99 -4.68 3.16
CA GLU A 289 1.89 -5.80 4.09
C GLU A 289 0.91 -5.53 5.22
N MET A 290 0.26 -6.59 5.73
CA MET A 290 -0.53 -6.54 6.97
C MET A 290 -1.53 -5.36 6.99
N SER A 291 -2.12 -5.05 5.84
CA SER A 291 -2.93 -3.84 5.63
C SER A 291 -4.33 -4.20 5.13
N THR A 292 -5.25 -3.22 5.18
CA THR A 292 -6.61 -3.40 4.69
C THR A 292 -6.94 -2.32 3.66
N ILE A 293 -7.40 -2.73 2.48
CA ILE A 293 -7.85 -1.85 1.40
C ILE A 293 -9.31 -2.17 1.15
N HIS A 294 -10.23 -1.32 1.62
CA HIS A 294 -11.64 -1.62 1.52
C HIS A 294 -12.57 -0.46 1.23
N ASN A 295 -13.74 -0.73 0.68
CA ASN A 295 -14.76 0.29 0.37
C ASN A 295 -14.21 1.45 -0.48
N ASN A 296 -13.26 1.18 -1.37
CA ASN A 296 -12.72 2.19 -2.27
C ASN A 296 -13.37 2.08 -3.65
N THR A 297 -13.55 3.22 -4.31
CA THR A 297 -14.22 3.29 -5.62
C THR A 297 -13.33 3.97 -6.64
N ALA A 298 -13.20 3.33 -7.80
CA ALA A 298 -12.59 3.92 -8.99
C ALA A 298 -13.64 3.94 -10.11
N ASN A 299 -13.81 5.08 -10.79
CA ASN A 299 -14.78 5.18 -11.88
C ASN A 299 -14.37 4.41 -13.13
N HIS A 300 -13.11 4.02 -13.25
CA HIS A 300 -12.60 3.25 -14.40
C HIS A 300 -12.15 1.87 -13.95
N ASP A 301 -10.86 1.69 -13.69
CA ASP A 301 -10.23 0.39 -13.43
C ASP A 301 -9.61 0.33 -12.03
N GLY A 302 -9.50 -0.87 -11.46
CA GLY A 302 -8.73 -1.07 -10.23
C GLY A 302 -9.39 -0.38 -9.03
N GLY A 303 -10.59 -0.80 -8.62
CA GLY A 303 -11.36 -0.15 -7.56
C GLY A 303 -10.54 0.13 -6.30
N GLY A 304 -9.73 -0.86 -5.90
CA GLY A 304 -8.68 -0.68 -4.90
C GLY A 304 -7.38 -0.17 -5.53
N ILE A 305 -6.74 -1.02 -6.33
CA ILE A 305 -5.38 -0.81 -6.84
C ILE A 305 -5.35 -0.85 -8.36
N ALA A 306 -4.66 0.11 -8.97
CA ALA A 306 -4.20 0.03 -10.35
C ALA A 306 -2.68 -0.10 -10.38
N ASN A 307 -2.16 -1.08 -11.10
CA ASN A 307 -0.74 -1.37 -11.19
C ASN A 307 -0.22 -1.34 -12.64
N ASN A 308 0.90 -0.64 -12.79
CA ASN A 308 1.71 -0.58 -14.01
C ASN A 308 3.21 -0.82 -13.70
N GLY A 309 3.57 -0.96 -12.43
CA GLY A 309 4.92 -1.22 -11.95
C GLY A 309 5.05 -2.57 -11.26
N THR A 310 5.82 -2.63 -10.17
CA THR A 310 5.95 -3.82 -9.31
C THR A 310 5.08 -3.67 -8.07
N LEU A 311 4.11 -4.58 -7.89
CA LEU A 311 3.23 -4.62 -6.73
C LEU A 311 3.47 -5.91 -5.93
N ASN A 312 3.80 -5.80 -4.65
CA ASN A 312 3.89 -6.92 -3.73
C ASN A 312 2.88 -6.76 -2.59
N LEU A 313 2.06 -7.79 -2.39
CA LEU A 313 1.04 -7.89 -1.35
C LEU A 313 1.33 -9.08 -0.45
N PHE A 314 1.42 -8.85 0.86
CA PHE A 314 1.66 -9.89 1.85
C PHE A 314 0.73 -9.75 3.06
N SER A 315 -0.06 -10.77 3.38
CA SER A 315 -0.96 -10.72 4.54
C SER A 315 -1.92 -9.51 4.52
N THR A 316 -2.39 -9.15 3.33
CA THR A 316 -3.25 -7.98 3.10
C THR A 316 -4.67 -8.42 2.78
N THR A 317 -5.66 -7.67 3.29
CA THR A 317 -7.07 -7.86 2.93
C THR A 317 -7.50 -6.78 1.96
N ILE A 318 -8.06 -7.17 0.81
CA ILE A 318 -8.62 -6.25 -0.19
C ILE A 318 -10.10 -6.59 -0.36
N SER A 319 -10.99 -5.74 0.14
CA SER A 319 -12.42 -6.09 0.18
C SER A 319 -13.38 -4.97 -0.17
N SER A 320 -14.51 -5.32 -0.76
CA SER A 320 -15.59 -4.35 -1.04
C SER A 320 -15.14 -3.14 -1.87
N ASN A 321 -14.13 -3.30 -2.73
CA ASN A 321 -13.72 -2.24 -3.65
C ASN A 321 -14.48 -2.37 -4.96
N GLU A 322 -14.71 -1.23 -5.63
CA GLU A 322 -15.56 -1.14 -6.81
C GLU A 322 -14.87 -0.42 -7.96
N ALA A 323 -14.77 -1.09 -9.11
CA ALA A 323 -14.46 -0.49 -10.40
C ALA A 323 -15.76 -0.27 -11.19
N VAL A 324 -16.25 0.97 -11.21
CA VAL A 324 -17.60 1.30 -11.75
C VAL A 324 -17.66 1.24 -13.27
N GLY A 325 -16.54 1.52 -13.94
CA GLY A 325 -16.51 1.67 -15.40
C GLY A 325 -16.00 0.45 -16.15
N ASN A 326 -14.97 -0.22 -15.62
CA ASN A 326 -14.18 -1.19 -16.38
C ASN A 326 -13.80 -2.41 -15.50
N ASP A 327 -12.51 -2.73 -15.43
CA ASP A 327 -11.97 -3.99 -14.97
C ASP A 327 -11.31 -3.90 -13.59
N GLY A 328 -11.12 -5.05 -12.94
CA GLY A 328 -10.30 -5.18 -11.73
C GLY A 328 -10.96 -4.53 -10.52
N GLY A 329 -12.01 -5.15 -9.96
CA GLY A 329 -12.74 -4.57 -8.83
C GLY A 329 -11.83 -4.32 -7.64
N ALA A 330 -10.95 -5.27 -7.33
CA ALA A 330 -9.88 -5.11 -6.37
C ALA A 330 -8.61 -4.55 -7.03
N ILE A 331 -8.09 -5.25 -8.04
CA ILE A 331 -6.81 -4.93 -8.68
C ILE A 331 -6.93 -4.95 -10.20
N GLN A 332 -6.53 -3.85 -10.84
CA GLN A 332 -6.23 -3.80 -12.26
C GLN A 332 -4.72 -3.85 -12.49
N GLN A 333 -4.27 -4.76 -13.36
CA GLN A 333 -2.89 -4.87 -13.84
C GLN A 333 -2.84 -4.49 -15.32
N PHE A 334 -2.23 -3.35 -15.63
CA PHE A 334 -2.01 -2.95 -17.02
C PHE A 334 -0.72 -3.55 -17.58
N SER A 335 0.36 -3.46 -16.81
CA SER A 335 1.67 -4.05 -17.11
C SER A 335 2.48 -4.28 -15.82
N GLY A 336 3.73 -4.72 -15.93
CA GLY A 336 4.60 -4.97 -14.78
C GLY A 336 4.32 -6.31 -14.09
N THR A 337 4.45 -6.35 -12.77
CA THR A 337 4.34 -7.59 -11.97
C THR A 337 3.46 -7.42 -10.73
N ILE A 338 2.74 -8.49 -10.38
CA ILE A 338 2.05 -8.65 -9.10
C ILE A 338 2.57 -9.90 -8.41
N THR A 339 2.89 -9.79 -7.13
CA THR A 339 3.03 -10.92 -6.21
C THR A 339 2.02 -10.78 -5.08
N ILE A 340 1.15 -11.76 -4.90
CA ILE A 340 0.18 -11.82 -3.80
C ILE A 340 0.46 -13.05 -2.98
N SER A 341 0.63 -12.88 -1.68
CA SER A 341 0.90 -13.98 -0.76
C SER A 341 0.15 -13.83 0.55
N ASN A 342 -0.37 -14.94 1.08
CA ASN A 342 -1.08 -15.01 2.36
C ASN A 342 -2.21 -13.97 2.49
N SER A 343 -2.86 -13.60 1.39
CA SER A 343 -3.79 -12.46 1.35
C SER A 343 -5.22 -12.90 1.06
N ILE A 344 -6.18 -12.03 1.41
CA ILE A 344 -7.61 -12.24 1.17
C ILE A 344 -8.10 -11.15 0.22
N ILE A 345 -8.73 -11.55 -0.89
CA ILE A 345 -9.36 -10.64 -1.84
C ILE A 345 -10.83 -11.02 -1.96
N GLU A 346 -11.71 -10.23 -1.38
CA GLU A 346 -13.12 -10.62 -1.24
C GLU A 346 -14.16 -9.53 -1.49
N ASN A 347 -15.34 -9.91 -1.99
CA ASN A 347 -16.47 -9.00 -2.16
C ASN A 347 -16.17 -7.78 -3.05
N ASN A 348 -15.16 -7.85 -3.92
CA ASN A 348 -14.85 -6.76 -4.84
C ASN A 348 -15.71 -6.88 -6.10
N THR A 349 -16.07 -5.73 -6.69
CA THR A 349 -16.97 -5.66 -7.83
C THR A 349 -16.32 -4.89 -8.99
N ALA A 350 -16.36 -5.46 -10.20
CA ALA A 350 -16.00 -4.75 -11.42
C ALA A 350 -17.21 -4.69 -12.36
N PHE A 351 -17.35 -3.61 -13.12
CA PHE A 351 -18.39 -3.51 -14.12
C PHE A 351 -18.18 -4.49 -15.27
N ALA A 352 -16.95 -4.62 -15.79
CA ALA A 352 -16.63 -5.39 -16.98
C ALA A 352 -15.97 -6.74 -16.64
N ASN A 353 -14.69 -6.75 -16.25
CA ASN A 353 -13.96 -8.00 -16.04
C ASN A 353 -13.16 -8.06 -14.74
N GLY A 354 -13.00 -9.27 -14.20
CA GLY A 354 -12.06 -9.53 -13.10
C GLY A 354 -12.55 -8.87 -11.82
N GLY A 355 -13.62 -9.40 -11.22
CA GLY A 355 -14.19 -8.83 -10.00
C GLY A 355 -13.14 -8.68 -8.90
N ALA A 356 -12.22 -9.63 -8.82
CA ALA A 356 -11.02 -9.54 -7.99
C ALA A 356 -9.87 -8.87 -8.74
N ILE A 357 -9.36 -9.54 -9.78
CA ILE A 357 -8.11 -9.18 -10.45
C ILE A 357 -8.30 -9.24 -11.96
N ALA A 358 -7.88 -8.20 -12.67
CA ALA A 358 -7.77 -8.24 -14.12
C ALA A 358 -6.30 -8.05 -14.55
N VAL A 359 -5.73 -9.12 -15.12
CA VAL A 359 -4.37 -9.16 -15.66
C VAL A 359 -4.41 -8.86 -17.14
N GLN A 360 -4.39 -7.59 -17.54
CA GLN A 360 -4.39 -7.24 -18.97
C GLN A 360 -3.03 -7.41 -19.66
N GLY A 361 -1.95 -7.39 -18.89
CA GLY A 361 -0.58 -7.61 -19.34
C GLY A 361 0.38 -7.88 -18.17
N GLY A 362 1.65 -8.15 -18.46
CA GLY A 362 2.63 -8.48 -17.43
C GLY A 362 2.42 -9.86 -16.79
N SER A 363 2.81 -10.03 -15.53
CA SER A 363 2.69 -11.30 -14.80
C SER A 363 2.11 -11.14 -13.40
N ALA A 364 1.21 -12.06 -13.01
CA ALA A 364 0.69 -12.17 -11.66
C ALA A 364 1.04 -13.53 -11.05
N MET A 365 1.59 -13.52 -9.83
CA MET A 365 1.83 -14.69 -9.00
C MET A 365 0.99 -14.59 -7.73
N ILE A 366 0.21 -15.62 -7.44
CA ILE A 366 -0.69 -15.68 -6.28
C ILE A 366 -0.38 -16.95 -5.51
N MET A 367 -0.13 -16.82 -4.20
CA MET A 367 0.30 -17.91 -3.33
C MET A 367 -0.44 -17.87 -1.99
N ASN A 368 -0.81 -19.03 -1.46
CA ASN A 368 -1.36 -19.15 -0.10
C ASN A 368 -2.54 -18.19 0.19
N SER A 369 -3.33 -17.85 -0.83
CA SER A 369 -4.28 -16.73 -0.78
C SER A 369 -5.72 -17.18 -1.04
N SER A 370 -6.68 -16.37 -0.60
CA SER A 370 -8.10 -16.62 -0.83
C SER A 370 -8.71 -15.53 -1.69
N ILE A 371 -9.39 -15.92 -2.77
CA ILE A 371 -10.10 -15.00 -3.67
C ILE A 371 -11.57 -15.39 -3.69
N VAL A 372 -12.39 -14.61 -2.97
CA VAL A 372 -13.70 -15.07 -2.49
C VAL A 372 -14.82 -14.08 -2.82
N SER A 373 -15.95 -14.56 -3.34
CA SER A 373 -17.17 -13.74 -3.46
C SER A 373 -17.01 -12.45 -4.26
N ASN A 374 -16.07 -12.41 -5.20
CA ASN A 374 -15.91 -11.27 -6.10
C ASN A 374 -16.88 -11.38 -7.28
N THR A 375 -17.29 -10.24 -7.83
CA THR A 375 -18.32 -10.16 -8.87
C THR A 375 -17.87 -9.29 -10.05
N ALA A 376 -18.11 -9.74 -11.27
CA ALA A 376 -17.96 -8.93 -12.49
C ALA A 376 -18.94 -9.38 -13.58
N ALA A 377 -19.11 -8.62 -14.66
CA ALA A 377 -19.90 -9.10 -15.79
C ALA A 377 -19.26 -10.34 -16.44
N SER A 378 -17.94 -10.32 -16.64
CA SER A 378 -17.14 -11.43 -17.13
C SER A 378 -15.98 -11.67 -16.17
N ALA A 379 -15.43 -12.88 -16.11
CA ALA A 379 -14.33 -13.22 -15.22
C ALA A 379 -14.64 -12.84 -13.76
N GLY A 380 -15.58 -13.55 -13.12
CA GLY A 380 -16.14 -13.17 -11.81
C GLY A 380 -15.07 -12.90 -10.75
N SER A 381 -13.96 -13.63 -10.80
CA SER A 381 -12.77 -13.36 -9.99
C SER A 381 -11.58 -12.88 -10.81
N ILE A 382 -10.95 -13.74 -11.62
CA ILE A 382 -9.71 -13.39 -12.34
C ILE A 382 -9.93 -13.37 -13.86
N LEU A 383 -9.64 -12.23 -14.49
CA LEU A 383 -9.37 -12.19 -15.92
C LEU A 383 -7.86 -12.32 -16.14
N ASN A 384 -7.43 -13.27 -16.98
CA ASN A 384 -6.06 -13.35 -17.43
C ASN A 384 -5.92 -13.12 -18.94
N ASN A 385 -5.22 -12.05 -19.27
CA ASN A 385 -4.75 -11.67 -20.60
C ASN A 385 -3.22 -11.40 -20.59
N GLY A 386 -2.50 -11.92 -19.59
CA GLY A 386 -1.04 -11.89 -19.48
C GLY A 386 -0.50 -13.25 -19.04
N SER A 387 0.39 -13.26 -18.04
CA SER A 387 0.88 -14.50 -17.41
C SER A 387 0.33 -14.63 -15.99
N LEU A 388 -0.27 -15.77 -15.66
CA LEU A 388 -0.86 -16.04 -14.35
C LEU A 388 -0.29 -17.32 -13.76
N SER A 389 0.18 -17.24 -12.52
CA SER A 389 0.56 -18.41 -11.71
C SER A 389 -0.18 -18.36 -10.38
N ILE A 390 -0.90 -19.42 -10.05
CA ILE A 390 -1.61 -19.57 -8.78
C ILE A 390 -1.13 -20.84 -8.10
N ASN A 391 -0.72 -20.75 -6.85
CA ASN A 391 -0.27 -21.88 -6.06
C ASN A 391 -0.89 -21.88 -4.66
N ASN A 392 -1.23 -23.06 -4.13
CA ASN A 392 -1.68 -23.21 -2.74
C ASN A 392 -2.81 -22.25 -2.34
N SER A 393 -3.76 -21.97 -3.24
CA SER A 393 -4.76 -20.93 -3.03
C SER A 393 -6.18 -21.46 -3.20
N THR A 394 -7.13 -20.77 -2.56
CA THR A 394 -8.55 -21.07 -2.64
C THR A 394 -9.27 -19.97 -3.43
N ILE A 395 -9.98 -20.34 -4.49
CA ILE A 395 -10.80 -19.41 -5.29
C ILE A 395 -12.26 -19.87 -5.20
N SER A 396 -13.09 -19.13 -4.49
CA SER A 396 -14.42 -19.63 -4.14
C SER A 396 -15.55 -18.61 -4.17
N GLY A 397 -16.74 -19.04 -4.60
CA GLY A 397 -17.95 -18.22 -4.50
C GLY A 397 -17.97 -16.99 -5.42
N ASN A 398 -17.09 -16.90 -6.42
CA ASN A 398 -17.02 -15.75 -7.31
C ASN A 398 -18.05 -15.86 -8.46
N VAL A 399 -18.54 -14.71 -8.94
CA VAL A 399 -19.72 -14.66 -9.82
C VAL A 399 -19.48 -13.81 -11.07
N ALA A 400 -19.67 -14.41 -12.25
CA ALA A 400 -19.77 -13.69 -13.52
C ALA A 400 -21.25 -13.45 -13.88
N ILE A 401 -21.74 -12.21 -13.74
CA ILE A 401 -23.17 -11.88 -13.90
C ILE A 401 -23.58 -11.47 -15.32
N GLY A 402 -22.62 -11.33 -16.24
CA GLY A 402 -22.84 -10.85 -17.61
C GLY A 402 -23.62 -11.83 -18.49
N ALA A 403 -24.42 -11.29 -19.41
CA ALA A 403 -25.32 -12.05 -20.27
C ALA A 403 -24.90 -12.06 -21.76
N ASN A 404 -23.75 -11.47 -22.10
CA ASN A 404 -23.24 -11.48 -23.47
C ASN A 404 -22.59 -12.82 -23.82
N THR A 405 -22.53 -13.17 -25.10
CA THR A 405 -21.99 -14.46 -25.57
C THR A 405 -20.50 -14.68 -25.28
N GLU A 406 -19.79 -13.64 -24.85
CA GLU A 406 -18.38 -13.67 -24.45
C GLU A 406 -18.21 -13.49 -22.93
N ASP A 407 -19.28 -13.50 -22.14
CA ASP A 407 -19.19 -13.47 -20.68
C ASP A 407 -19.03 -14.90 -20.13
N GLY A 408 -18.60 -15.00 -18.87
CA GLY A 408 -18.36 -16.27 -18.17
C GLY A 408 -17.04 -16.27 -17.39
N GLY A 409 -16.61 -17.45 -16.95
CA GLY A 409 -15.45 -17.64 -16.08
C GLY A 409 -15.72 -17.09 -14.68
N GLY A 410 -16.71 -17.63 -13.98
CA GLY A 410 -17.03 -17.21 -12.61
C GLY A 410 -15.79 -17.22 -11.71
N ALA A 411 -14.93 -18.23 -11.84
CA ALA A 411 -13.62 -18.24 -11.19
C ALA A 411 -12.56 -17.49 -12.02
N ILE A 412 -12.21 -18.03 -13.19
CA ILE A 412 -11.09 -17.57 -14.00
C ILE A 412 -11.51 -17.57 -15.46
N LYS A 413 -11.15 -16.52 -16.19
CA LYS A 413 -11.24 -16.45 -17.65
C LYS A 413 -9.85 -16.22 -18.24
N GLN A 414 -9.41 -17.17 -19.08
CA GLN A 414 -8.13 -17.14 -19.79
C GLN A 414 -8.32 -16.69 -21.24
N LEU A 415 -7.57 -15.67 -21.66
CA LEU A 415 -7.60 -15.08 -23.01
C LEU A 415 -6.29 -15.32 -23.78
N GLN A 416 -6.38 -15.29 -25.12
CA GLN A 416 -5.31 -15.25 -26.15
C GLN A 416 -4.24 -16.37 -26.17
N ALA A 417 -3.79 -16.74 -27.37
CA ALA A 417 -2.84 -17.82 -27.64
C ALA A 417 -1.46 -17.71 -26.96
N THR A 418 -0.97 -16.50 -26.68
CA THR A 418 0.39 -16.28 -26.13
C THR A 418 0.44 -16.29 -24.61
N ASN A 419 -0.72 -16.36 -23.96
CA ASN A 419 -0.85 -16.19 -22.52
C ASN A 419 -0.77 -17.54 -21.82
N ASN A 420 -0.11 -17.55 -20.66
CA ASN A 420 0.11 -18.75 -19.88
C ASN A 420 -0.65 -18.67 -18.57
N MET A 421 -1.24 -19.79 -18.17
CA MET A 421 -1.84 -19.98 -16.86
C MET A 421 -1.28 -21.24 -16.22
N THR A 422 -0.71 -21.10 -15.03
CA THR A 422 -0.23 -22.23 -14.22
C THR A 422 -1.00 -22.28 -12.91
N ILE A 423 -1.66 -23.40 -12.63
CA ILE A 423 -2.44 -23.63 -11.41
C ILE A 423 -1.91 -24.89 -10.75
N THR A 424 -1.33 -24.78 -9.56
CA THR A 424 -0.81 -25.93 -8.82
C THR A 424 -1.27 -25.94 -7.36
N HIS A 425 -1.77 -27.08 -6.86
CA HIS A 425 -2.22 -27.18 -5.45
C HIS A 425 -3.32 -26.19 -5.09
N ASN A 426 -4.30 -25.96 -5.96
CA ASN A 426 -5.38 -25.01 -5.69
C ASN A 426 -6.71 -25.70 -5.47
N THR A 427 -7.62 -25.04 -4.76
CA THR A 427 -9.03 -25.42 -4.68
C THR A 427 -9.89 -24.32 -5.28
N ILE A 428 -10.54 -24.62 -6.41
CA ILE A 428 -11.41 -23.70 -7.15
C ILE A 428 -12.84 -24.21 -7.08
N ALA A 429 -13.67 -23.59 -6.24
CA ALA A 429 -14.98 -24.16 -5.93
C ALA A 429 -16.13 -23.15 -5.84
N ASN A 430 -17.36 -23.60 -6.08
CA ASN A 430 -18.57 -22.79 -5.89
C ASN A 430 -18.60 -21.47 -6.69
N ASN A 431 -17.84 -21.36 -7.78
CA ASN A 431 -17.88 -20.19 -8.64
C ASN A 431 -19.00 -20.36 -9.69
N THR A 432 -19.63 -19.25 -10.10
CA THR A 432 -20.83 -19.31 -10.95
C THR A 432 -20.82 -18.28 -12.06
N ALA A 433 -21.46 -18.61 -13.17
CA ALA A 433 -21.79 -17.70 -14.24
C ALA A 433 -23.28 -17.91 -14.60
N PRO A 434 -24.22 -17.44 -13.76
CA PRO A 434 -25.63 -17.86 -13.83
C PRO A 434 -26.31 -17.55 -15.17
N ASN A 435 -25.79 -16.58 -15.93
CA ASN A 435 -26.33 -16.20 -17.24
C ASN A 435 -25.57 -16.84 -18.42
N GLN A 436 -24.58 -17.71 -18.16
CA GLN A 436 -23.71 -18.33 -19.16
C GLN A 436 -23.53 -19.82 -18.88
N THR A 437 -24.44 -20.64 -19.41
CA THR A 437 -24.37 -22.10 -19.23
C THR A 437 -23.02 -22.66 -19.72
N GLY A 438 -22.39 -23.44 -18.86
CA GLY A 438 -21.12 -24.12 -19.09
C GLY A 438 -19.88 -23.29 -18.77
N ARG A 439 -19.99 -22.05 -18.26
CA ARG A 439 -18.82 -21.16 -18.09
C ARG A 439 -18.63 -20.71 -16.64
N ASP A 440 -18.96 -21.56 -15.69
CA ASP A 440 -19.02 -21.20 -14.27
C ASP A 440 -17.65 -21.19 -13.59
N GLY A 441 -16.86 -22.25 -13.72
CA GLY A 441 -15.52 -22.33 -13.12
C GLY A 441 -14.44 -21.64 -13.96
N ILE A 442 -13.56 -22.45 -14.56
CA ILE A 442 -12.48 -21.98 -15.43
C ILE A 442 -12.97 -21.94 -16.87
N TRP A 443 -12.90 -20.78 -17.49
CA TRP A 443 -13.16 -20.65 -18.92
C TRP A 443 -11.89 -20.30 -19.68
N GLN A 444 -11.39 -21.25 -20.47
CA GLN A 444 -10.28 -21.06 -21.38
C GLN A 444 -10.77 -20.78 -22.79
N MET A 445 -10.49 -19.58 -23.30
CA MET A 445 -10.74 -19.24 -24.69
C MET A 445 -9.59 -19.67 -25.60
N ASP A 446 -8.35 -19.44 -25.17
CA ASP A 446 -7.11 -19.73 -25.89
C ASP A 446 -5.92 -19.76 -24.90
N GLY A 447 -4.68 -19.92 -25.38
CA GLY A 447 -3.47 -19.86 -24.57
C GLY A 447 -2.95 -21.23 -24.12
N ASN A 448 -2.01 -21.26 -23.18
CA ASN A 448 -1.47 -22.49 -22.62
C ASN A 448 -1.75 -22.57 -21.14
N SER A 449 -2.48 -23.61 -20.72
CA SER A 449 -2.75 -23.86 -19.31
C SER A 449 -2.06 -25.12 -18.84
N LEU A 450 -1.39 -25.03 -17.71
CA LEU A 450 -0.87 -26.15 -16.95
C LEU A 450 -1.60 -26.19 -15.60
N ILE A 451 -2.40 -27.23 -15.37
CA ILE A 451 -3.10 -27.42 -14.11
C ILE A 451 -2.65 -28.76 -13.52
N GLN A 452 -2.21 -28.76 -12.26
CA GLN A 452 -1.69 -29.94 -11.57
C GLN A 452 -2.06 -29.92 -10.10
N GLN A 453 -2.20 -31.09 -9.48
CA GLN A 453 -2.44 -31.23 -8.03
C GLN A 453 -3.60 -30.37 -7.52
N SER A 454 -4.62 -30.08 -8.34
CA SER A 454 -5.66 -29.10 -8.03
C SER A 454 -7.07 -29.67 -8.10
N ILE A 455 -7.96 -29.08 -7.31
CA ILE A 455 -9.40 -29.38 -7.28
C ILE A 455 -10.15 -28.27 -7.99
N VAL A 456 -11.03 -28.63 -8.93
CA VAL A 456 -11.99 -27.71 -9.54
C VAL A 456 -13.38 -28.36 -9.44
N ALA A 457 -14.20 -27.93 -8.48
CA ALA A 457 -15.44 -28.64 -8.15
C ALA A 457 -16.59 -27.74 -7.67
N GLY A 458 -17.83 -28.17 -7.85
CA GLY A 458 -19.01 -27.46 -7.38
C GLY A 458 -19.24 -26.12 -8.07
N ASN A 459 -18.63 -25.88 -9.23
CA ASN A 459 -18.80 -24.64 -9.98
C ASN A 459 -20.02 -24.74 -10.90
N GLY A 460 -21.13 -24.11 -10.49
CA GLY A 460 -22.36 -23.94 -11.29
C GLY A 460 -22.72 -25.12 -12.20
N THR A 461 -22.78 -24.88 -13.51
CA THR A 461 -23.14 -25.90 -14.51
C THR A 461 -21.95 -26.60 -15.15
N ALA A 462 -20.74 -26.07 -15.01
CA ALA A 462 -19.50 -26.72 -15.46
C ALA A 462 -18.28 -26.15 -14.73
N ASN A 463 -17.41 -27.05 -14.25
CA ASN A 463 -16.11 -26.73 -13.67
C ASN A 463 -15.13 -26.10 -14.67
N CYS A 464 -15.10 -26.61 -15.90
CA CYS A 464 -14.22 -26.11 -16.94
C CYS A 464 -14.94 -25.99 -18.28
N THR A 465 -14.57 -24.98 -19.06
CA THR A 465 -14.83 -24.93 -20.50
C THR A 465 -13.57 -24.55 -21.25
N VAL A 466 -13.18 -25.39 -22.20
CA VAL A 466 -12.00 -25.20 -23.03
C VAL A 466 -12.45 -25.01 -24.48
N ALA A 467 -12.44 -23.76 -24.95
CA ALA A 467 -12.82 -23.40 -26.31
C ALA A 467 -11.62 -23.44 -27.29
N GLY A 468 -10.40 -23.29 -26.79
CA GLY A 468 -9.18 -23.24 -27.61
C GLY A 468 -7.90 -23.26 -26.76
N GLY A 469 -6.76 -23.18 -27.46
CA GLY A 469 -5.44 -23.27 -26.84
C GLY A 469 -5.03 -24.67 -26.42
N ASN A 470 -3.89 -24.76 -25.73
CA ASN A 470 -3.39 -26.00 -25.14
C ASN A 470 -3.88 -26.11 -23.70
N TRP A 471 -4.63 -27.15 -23.41
CA TRP A 471 -5.01 -27.53 -22.05
C TRP A 471 -4.15 -28.71 -21.62
N ASN A 472 -3.29 -28.48 -20.63
CA ASN A 472 -2.53 -29.53 -19.96
C ASN A 472 -3.04 -29.69 -18.53
N GLY A 473 -4.18 -30.36 -18.42
CA GLY A 473 -4.78 -30.77 -17.14
C GLY A 473 -4.27 -32.12 -16.64
N GLN A 474 -3.21 -32.65 -17.25
CA GLN A 474 -2.70 -33.97 -16.92
C GLN A 474 -1.89 -33.88 -15.64
N ILE A 475 -2.10 -34.85 -14.73
CA ILE A 475 -1.39 -35.08 -13.46
C ILE A 475 -2.17 -34.62 -12.21
N TYR A 476 -2.65 -35.61 -11.43
CA TYR A 476 -3.25 -35.49 -10.10
C TYR A 476 -4.24 -34.34 -9.91
N ASN A 477 -5.23 -34.20 -10.79
CA ASN A 477 -6.31 -33.23 -10.63
C ASN A 477 -7.65 -33.92 -10.40
N LEU A 478 -8.56 -33.22 -9.73
CA LEU A 478 -9.89 -33.72 -9.36
C LEU A 478 -10.99 -32.72 -9.74
N ALA A 479 -12.07 -33.22 -10.34
CA ALA A 479 -13.31 -32.47 -10.58
C ALA A 479 -14.52 -33.32 -10.21
N ASP A 480 -15.62 -32.70 -9.78
CA ASP A 480 -16.88 -33.39 -9.48
C ASP A 480 -17.80 -33.55 -10.71
N ASP A 481 -17.31 -33.18 -11.89
CA ASP A 481 -17.95 -33.41 -13.18
C ASP A 481 -16.93 -33.74 -14.29
N ALA A 482 -17.45 -34.10 -15.47
CA ALA A 482 -16.64 -34.43 -16.65
C ALA A 482 -16.24 -33.21 -17.50
N SER A 483 -16.46 -31.97 -17.03
CA SER A 483 -16.26 -30.78 -17.85
C SER A 483 -14.78 -30.37 -17.99
N CYS A 484 -13.94 -30.77 -17.04
CA CYS A 484 -12.49 -30.55 -17.05
C CYS A 484 -11.78 -31.70 -17.79
N PRO A 485 -11.18 -31.45 -18.97
CA PRO A 485 -10.46 -32.49 -19.71
C PRO A 485 -9.29 -33.03 -18.89
N ASP A 486 -9.10 -34.36 -18.93
CA ASP A 486 -8.02 -35.11 -18.30
C ASP A 486 -8.00 -35.11 -16.76
N PHE A 487 -9.05 -34.60 -16.09
CA PHE A 487 -9.18 -34.66 -14.64
C PHE A 487 -9.81 -36.00 -14.21
N THR A 488 -9.49 -36.44 -12.99
CA THR A 488 -10.22 -37.54 -12.37
C THR A 488 -11.58 -37.04 -11.93
N GLU A 489 -12.66 -37.72 -12.33
CA GLU A 489 -14.03 -37.38 -11.94
C GLU A 489 -14.38 -38.07 -10.62
N ALA A 490 -14.44 -37.30 -9.53
CA ALA A 490 -14.97 -37.72 -8.24
C ALA A 490 -15.30 -36.51 -7.37
N ASP A 491 -16.30 -36.64 -6.49
CA ASP A 491 -16.61 -35.61 -5.50
C ASP A 491 -15.41 -35.43 -4.54
N PRO A 492 -14.77 -34.24 -4.48
CA PRO A 492 -13.66 -33.97 -3.56
C PRO A 492 -14.06 -33.95 -2.09
N MET A 493 -15.36 -33.98 -1.75
CA MET A 493 -15.88 -33.95 -0.39
C MET A 493 -15.32 -32.76 0.39
N LEU A 494 -15.51 -31.55 -0.14
CA LEU A 494 -15.06 -30.31 0.49
C LEU A 494 -15.98 -29.90 1.66
N ALA A 495 -15.38 -29.45 2.76
CA ALA A 495 -16.11 -28.70 3.78
C ALA A 495 -16.54 -27.31 3.25
N PRO A 496 -17.55 -26.65 3.84
CA PRO A 496 -17.89 -25.26 3.50
C PRO A 496 -16.69 -24.33 3.60
N LEU A 497 -16.64 -23.23 2.84
CA LEU A 497 -15.55 -22.27 2.95
C LEU A 497 -15.51 -21.68 4.37
N GLY A 498 -14.33 -21.60 4.97
CA GLY A 498 -14.20 -21.06 6.32
C GLY A 498 -12.76 -20.87 6.77
N ASN A 499 -12.61 -20.41 8.01
CA ASN A 499 -11.31 -20.35 8.67
C ASN A 499 -11.03 -21.71 9.34
N TYR A 500 -10.08 -22.45 8.77
CA TYR A 500 -9.66 -23.77 9.22
C TYR A 500 -8.20 -23.79 9.71
N GLY A 501 -7.71 -22.64 10.17
CA GLY A 501 -6.29 -22.41 10.47
C GLY A 501 -5.58 -21.66 9.34
N GLY A 502 -4.41 -21.09 9.65
CA GLY A 502 -3.67 -20.20 8.75
C GLY A 502 -4.22 -18.77 8.69
N GLY A 503 -3.70 -17.98 7.75
CA GLY A 503 -4.06 -16.57 7.58
C GLY A 503 -5.16 -16.28 6.55
N THR A 504 -5.67 -17.31 5.86
CA THR A 504 -6.61 -17.16 4.74
C THR A 504 -7.72 -18.22 4.77
N LEU A 505 -8.82 -17.99 4.05
CA LEU A 505 -9.99 -18.89 4.02
C LEU A 505 -9.76 -20.11 3.12
N THR A 506 -10.15 -21.30 3.56
CA THR A 506 -9.92 -22.55 2.81
C THR A 506 -11.16 -23.44 2.76
N HIS A 507 -11.14 -24.39 1.82
CA HIS A 507 -11.99 -25.57 1.83
C HIS A 507 -11.14 -26.77 2.29
N VAL A 508 -11.38 -27.29 3.49
CA VAL A 508 -10.70 -28.51 3.97
C VAL A 508 -11.35 -29.77 3.40
N LEU A 509 -10.56 -30.82 3.20
CA LEU A 509 -11.07 -32.12 2.75
C LEU A 509 -11.77 -32.86 3.91
N LEU A 510 -12.94 -33.43 3.64
CA LEU A 510 -13.66 -34.27 4.59
C LEU A 510 -13.09 -35.71 4.59
N SER A 511 -13.36 -36.44 5.67
CA SER A 511 -12.90 -37.84 5.82
C SER A 511 -13.43 -38.73 4.69
N GLY A 512 -12.53 -39.46 4.03
CA GLY A 512 -12.86 -40.32 2.89
C GLY A 512 -12.80 -39.61 1.53
N SER A 513 -12.41 -38.33 1.49
CA SER A 513 -12.18 -37.60 0.25
C SER A 513 -11.19 -38.33 -0.66
N PRO A 514 -11.49 -38.46 -1.96
CA PRO A 514 -10.58 -39.03 -2.94
C PRO A 514 -9.36 -38.14 -3.25
N ALA A 515 -9.32 -36.92 -2.71
CA ALA A 515 -8.16 -36.02 -2.83
C ALA A 515 -7.09 -36.27 -1.76
N VAL A 516 -7.41 -37.02 -0.70
CA VAL A 516 -6.48 -37.32 0.40
C VAL A 516 -5.45 -38.36 -0.05
N ASP A 517 -4.16 -38.08 0.16
CA ASP A 517 -3.02 -38.91 -0.22
C ASP A 517 -3.01 -39.29 -1.72
N ALA A 518 -3.52 -38.40 -2.59
CA ALA A 518 -3.76 -38.70 -4.00
C ALA A 518 -2.87 -37.93 -4.99
N GLY A 519 -1.95 -37.12 -4.49
CA GLY A 519 -1.04 -36.28 -5.27
C GLY A 519 0.32 -36.91 -5.59
N ASP A 520 1.26 -36.05 -5.98
CA ASP A 520 2.66 -36.36 -6.26
C ASP A 520 3.60 -35.73 -5.23
N ASN A 521 4.33 -36.57 -4.50
CA ASN A 521 5.36 -36.12 -3.57
C ASN A 521 6.53 -35.40 -4.26
N MET A 522 6.78 -35.65 -5.55
CA MET A 522 7.85 -34.96 -6.29
C MET A 522 7.51 -33.50 -6.61
N LEU A 523 6.23 -33.15 -6.63
CA LEU A 523 5.74 -31.82 -6.96
C LEU A 523 5.15 -31.09 -5.73
N CYS A 524 5.18 -31.72 -4.56
CA CYS A 524 4.55 -31.22 -3.35
C CYS A 524 5.35 -30.04 -2.74
N PRO A 525 4.72 -28.91 -2.41
CA PRO A 525 5.37 -27.80 -1.71
C PRO A 525 5.67 -28.17 -0.24
N GLU A 526 6.53 -27.42 0.43
CA GLU A 526 6.87 -27.66 1.85
C GLU A 526 5.67 -27.48 2.79
N ASN A 527 4.74 -26.60 2.42
CA ASN A 527 3.54 -26.27 3.20
C ASN A 527 2.29 -26.15 2.33
N ASP A 528 1.12 -26.35 2.95
CA ASP A 528 -0.18 -26.06 2.36
C ASP A 528 -0.55 -24.56 2.48
N GLN A 529 -1.74 -24.18 1.99
CA GLN A 529 -2.23 -22.79 2.07
C GLN A 529 -2.20 -22.19 3.48
N ARG A 530 -2.40 -23.01 4.51
CA ARG A 530 -2.51 -22.60 5.91
C ARG A 530 -1.15 -22.49 6.60
N GLY A 531 -0.09 -22.98 5.94
CA GLY A 531 1.24 -23.13 6.51
C GLY A 531 1.48 -24.47 7.19
N GLU A 532 0.57 -25.44 7.05
CA GLU A 532 0.77 -26.78 7.60
C GLU A 532 1.78 -27.57 6.76
N PRO A 533 2.63 -28.43 7.36
CA PRO A 533 3.63 -29.20 6.62
C PRO A 533 3.02 -30.15 5.58
N ARG A 534 3.76 -30.42 4.51
CA ARG A 534 3.41 -31.37 3.45
C ARG A 534 4.60 -32.28 3.06
N PRO A 535 4.38 -33.55 2.64
CA PRO A 535 3.13 -34.31 2.74
C PRO A 535 2.89 -34.88 4.15
N LEU A 536 1.64 -35.20 4.49
CA LEU A 536 1.22 -35.88 5.72
C LEU A 536 0.40 -37.14 5.38
N ASP A 537 0.44 -38.16 6.25
CA ASP A 537 -0.40 -39.36 6.10
C ASP A 537 -1.86 -39.02 6.50
N GLY A 538 -2.68 -38.70 5.51
CA GLY A 538 -4.06 -38.26 5.68
C GLY A 538 -5.05 -39.41 5.86
N ASN A 539 -4.76 -40.57 5.27
CA ASN A 539 -5.62 -41.75 5.25
C ASN A 539 -5.29 -42.77 6.37
N GLY A 540 -4.13 -42.63 7.02
CA GLY A 540 -3.68 -43.43 8.16
C GLY A 540 -3.08 -44.78 7.79
N ASP A 541 -2.63 -44.98 6.55
CA ASP A 541 -2.03 -46.23 6.07
C ASP A 541 -0.53 -46.37 6.37
N GLY A 542 0.09 -45.31 6.90
CA GLY A 542 1.51 -45.24 7.23
C GLY A 542 2.39 -44.64 6.12
N THR A 543 1.81 -44.20 5.00
CA THR A 543 2.49 -43.58 3.86
C THR A 543 2.01 -42.15 3.68
N ALA A 544 2.90 -41.17 3.83
CA ALA A 544 2.56 -39.77 3.56
C ALA A 544 2.60 -39.48 2.06
N VAL A 545 1.47 -39.06 1.49
CA VAL A 545 1.37 -38.59 0.10
C VAL A 545 0.70 -37.22 0.08
N CYS A 546 1.15 -36.33 -0.80
CA CYS A 546 0.57 -35.00 -0.93
C CYS A 546 -0.93 -35.08 -1.22
N ASP A 547 -1.74 -34.25 -0.57
CA ASP A 547 -3.14 -34.10 -0.96
C ASP A 547 -3.28 -33.28 -2.24
N ILE A 548 -4.30 -33.61 -3.05
CA ILE A 548 -4.72 -32.77 -4.17
C ILE A 548 -5.46 -31.55 -3.60
N GLY A 549 -5.11 -30.35 -4.06
CA GLY A 549 -5.77 -29.10 -3.69
C GLY A 549 -4.95 -28.22 -2.72
N ALA A 550 -5.61 -27.21 -2.16
CA ALA A 550 -4.94 -26.16 -1.37
C ALA A 550 -4.57 -26.55 0.07
N VAL A 551 -5.14 -27.64 0.58
CA VAL A 551 -5.04 -28.06 1.98
C VAL A 551 -4.44 -29.46 2.09
N GLU A 552 -3.62 -29.68 3.11
CA GLU A 552 -3.15 -31.01 3.54
C GLU A 552 -3.93 -31.50 4.78
N ILE A 553 -4.33 -32.75 4.81
CA ILE A 553 -4.98 -33.38 5.96
C ILE A 553 -4.04 -34.38 6.61
N ASN A 554 -4.05 -34.41 7.94
CA ASN A 554 -3.42 -35.47 8.72
C ASN A 554 -4.51 -36.38 9.29
N PHE A 555 -4.31 -37.69 9.26
CA PHE A 555 -5.22 -38.67 9.85
C PHE A 555 -5.60 -38.36 11.31
N TRP A 556 -4.66 -37.76 12.07
CA TRP A 556 -4.85 -37.40 13.48
C TRP A 556 -5.39 -35.99 13.71
N SER A 557 -5.39 -35.11 12.70
CA SER A 557 -5.97 -33.76 12.77
C SER A 557 -7.48 -33.76 12.56
N LYS A 558 -8.19 -34.82 12.98
CA LYS A 558 -9.66 -34.88 13.13
C LYS A 558 -10.16 -33.92 14.22
N GLN A 559 -9.64 -32.69 14.24
CA GLN A 559 -10.18 -31.63 15.05
C GLN A 559 -11.51 -31.22 14.44
N VAL A 560 -12.53 -31.19 15.29
CA VAL A 560 -13.82 -30.61 14.98
C VAL A 560 -13.57 -29.15 14.62
N TYR A 561 -13.56 -28.83 13.33
CA TYR A 561 -13.48 -27.46 12.86
C TYR A 561 -14.85 -26.79 13.10
N LEU A 562 -15.02 -26.20 14.28
CA LEU A 562 -16.12 -25.30 14.54
C LEU A 562 -15.78 -23.95 13.90
N PRO A 563 -16.66 -23.34 13.10
CA PRO A 563 -16.43 -21.98 12.63
C PRO A 563 -16.26 -21.06 13.84
N THR A 564 -15.08 -20.48 14.00
CA THR A 564 -14.91 -19.37 14.94
C THR A 564 -15.67 -18.18 14.39
N VAL A 565 -16.84 -17.90 14.98
CA VAL A 565 -17.54 -16.63 14.79
C VAL A 565 -16.66 -15.56 15.43
N MET A 566 -15.89 -14.82 14.64
CA MET A 566 -15.37 -13.54 15.10
C MET A 566 -16.57 -12.60 15.23
N ARG A 567 -16.81 -12.09 16.44
CA ARG A 567 -17.70 -10.95 16.61
C ARG A 567 -17.03 -9.76 15.92
N GLU A 568 -17.76 -9.16 14.98
CA GLU A 568 -17.47 -7.87 14.35
C GLU A 568 -17.12 -6.77 15.36
#